data_AF-A0A2A2KMZ7-F1
#
_entry.id   AF-A0A2A2KMZ7-F1
#
_cell.length_a   1.000
_cell.length_b   1.000
_cell.length_c   1.000
_cell.angle_alpha   90.00
_cell.angle_beta   90.00
_cell.angle_gamma   90.00
#
_symmetry.space_group_name_H-M   'P 1'
#
loop_
_entity.id
_entity.type
_entity.pdbx_description
1 polymer ?
#
loop_
_entity_poly.entity_id
_entity_poly.type
_entity_poly.pdbx_seq_one_letter_code
_entity_poly.pdbx_strand_id
1 'polypeptide(L)'
;MSVVIITGCFQYFQERKSGIIMDSFKDMLPTTALVIRDGEKQQVRAEDLVVGDIIEVRGGDRIPADIRIISACGFKVNHYINSLL
;
A
#
# COMPACT_ATOMS: atom_id res chain seq x y z
N MET A 1 34.54 -30.26 -5.52
CA MET A 1 34.50 -29.05 -4.66
C MET A 1 34.23 -27.78 -5.44
N SER A 2 34.88 -27.53 -6.59
CA SER A 2 34.66 -26.32 -7.41
C SER A 2 33.21 -26.12 -7.90
N VAL A 3 32.51 -27.19 -8.30
CA VAL A 3 31.11 -27.09 -8.77
C VAL A 3 30.14 -26.68 -7.67
N VAL A 4 30.41 -27.07 -6.42
CA VAL A 4 29.58 -26.76 -5.24
C VAL A 4 29.73 -25.29 -4.85
N ILE A 5 30.94 -24.74 -5.00
CA ILE A 5 31.22 -23.32 -4.76
C ILE A 5 30.51 -22.45 -5.82
N ILE A 6 30.57 -22.85 -7.09
CA ILE A 6 29.94 -22.12 -8.20
C ILE A 6 28.42 -22.12 -8.05
N THR A 7 27.82 -23.28 -7.79
CA THR A 7 26.36 -23.41 -7.61
C THR A 7 25.87 -22.70 -6.34
N GLY A 8 26.62 -22.76 -5.23
CA GLY A 8 26.33 -22.02 -4.01
C GLY A 8 26.41 -20.50 -4.18
N CYS A 9 27.44 -19.98 -4.87
CA CYS A 9 27.54 -18.56 -5.21
C CYS A 9 26.40 -18.10 -6.13
N PHE A 10 25.99 -18.93 -7.08
CA PHE A 10 24.90 -18.60 -8.00
C PHE A 10 23.54 -18.58 -7.29
N GLN A 11 23.30 -19.54 -6.39
CA GLN A 11 22.10 -19.59 -5.54
C GLN A 11 22.02 -18.36 -4.63
N TYR A 12 23.13 -18.01 -3.98
CA TYR A 12 23.22 -16.83 -3.13
C TYR A 12 22.96 -15.52 -3.88
N PHE A 13 23.42 -15.42 -5.13
CA PHE A 13 23.19 -14.25 -5.96
C PHE A 13 21.72 -14.13 -6.41
N GLN A 14 21.04 -15.26 -6.66
CA GLN A 14 19.59 -15.27 -6.94
C GLN A 14 18.77 -14.87 -5.71
N GLU A 15 19.13 -15.35 -4.52
CA GLU A 15 18.46 -15.00 -3.27
C GLU A 15 18.58 -13.50 -2.97
N ARG A 16 19.74 -12.88 -3.25
CA ARG A 16 19.91 -11.42 -3.11
C ARG A 16 19.06 -10.61 -4.08
N LYS A 17 18.75 -11.12 -5.29
CA LYS A 17 17.78 -10.48 -6.19
C LYS A 17 16.35 -10.57 -5.68
N SER A 18 16.02 -11.60 -4.90
CA SER A 18 14.66 -11.79 -4.39
C SER A 18 14.28 -10.78 -3.29
N GLY A 19 15.24 -10.27 -2.52
CA GLY A 19 14.97 -9.33 -1.43
C GLY A 19 14.62 -7.91 -1.89
N ILE A 20 15.11 -7.48 -3.06
CA ILE A 20 14.97 -6.09 -3.55
C ILE A 20 13.55 -5.80 -4.06
N ILE A 21 12.83 -6.85 -4.45
CA ILE A 21 11.46 -6.71 -4.96
C ILE A 21 10.52 -6.20 -3.85
N MET A 22 10.78 -6.54 -2.58
CA MET A 22 9.91 -6.18 -1.46
C MET A 22 9.96 -4.68 -1.12
N ASP A 23 11.12 -4.03 -1.28
CA ASP A 23 11.29 -2.61 -0.90
C ASP A 23 10.72 -1.65 -1.95
N SER A 24 10.76 -1.99 -3.24
CA SER A 24 10.17 -1.16 -4.30
C SER A 24 8.63 -1.11 -4.26
N PHE A 25 7.96 -2.01 -3.53
CA PHE A 25 6.50 -1.94 -3.34
C PHE A 25 6.07 -0.93 -2.27
N LYS A 26 6.95 -0.56 -1.33
CA LYS A 26 6.63 0.43 -0.28
C LYS A 26 6.57 1.86 -0.82
N ASP A 27 7.43 2.20 -1.77
CA ASP A 27 7.53 3.56 -2.30
C ASP A 27 6.47 3.92 -3.34
N MET A 28 5.75 2.92 -3.89
CA MET A 28 4.77 3.15 -4.98
C MET A 28 3.34 3.45 -4.48
N LEU A 29 3.08 3.35 -3.17
CA LEU A 29 1.75 3.59 -2.58
C LEU A 29 1.73 4.72 -1.54
N PRO A 30 2.19 5.93 -1.91
CA PRO A 30 1.76 7.23 -1.43
C PRO A 30 0.32 7.53 -1.10
N THR A 31 -0.53 6.60 -0.68
CA THR A 31 -1.94 6.93 -0.47
C THR A 31 -2.06 7.58 0.90
N THR A 32 -2.08 8.92 0.93
CA THR A 32 -2.50 9.65 2.13
C THR A 32 -4.03 9.62 2.22
N ALA A 33 -4.52 9.50 3.45
CA ALA A 33 -5.94 9.50 3.77
C ALA A 33 -6.27 10.76 4.59
N LEU A 34 -7.43 11.35 4.33
CA LEU A 34 -7.96 12.40 5.19
C LEU A 34 -8.75 11.75 6.32
N VAL A 35 -8.22 11.82 7.54
CA VAL A 35 -8.86 11.30 8.75
C VAL A 35 -9.40 12.43 9.61
N ILE A 36 -10.46 12.16 10.36
CA ILE A 36 -11.04 13.07 11.34
C ILE A 36 -10.70 12.52 12.72
N ARG A 37 -9.72 13.15 13.40
CA ARG A 37 -9.31 12.82 14.76
C ARG A 37 -9.47 14.08 15.62
N ASP A 38 -10.01 13.93 16.83
CA ASP A 38 -10.27 15.04 17.76
C ASP A 38 -11.13 16.20 17.17
N GLY A 39 -11.97 15.89 16.19
CA GLY A 39 -12.82 16.87 15.50
C GLY A 39 -12.11 17.68 14.41
N GLU A 40 -10.80 17.48 14.21
CA GLU A 40 -10.03 18.13 13.15
C GLU A 40 -9.68 17.18 12.01
N LYS A 41 -9.57 17.73 10.79
CA LYS A 41 -9.18 16.98 9.60
C LYS A 41 -7.65 16.94 9.52
N GLN A 42 -7.10 15.75 9.57
CA GLN A 42 -5.66 15.50 9.48
C GLN A 42 -5.37 14.60 8.29
N GLN A 43 -4.28 14.90 7.58
CA GLN A 43 -3.82 14.07 6.49
C GLN A 43 -2.77 13.10 7.03
N VAL A 44 -3.09 11.81 6.98
CA VAL A 44 -2.29 10.74 7.59
C VAL A 44 -1.92 9.73 6.50
N ARG A 45 -0.76 9.08 6.61
CA ARG A 45 -0.37 8.04 5.65
C ARG A 45 -1.28 6.84 5.82
N ALA A 46 -1.64 6.14 4.74
CA ALA A 46 -2.43 4.90 4.84
C ALA A 46 -1.78 3.86 5.78
N GLU A 47 -0.45 3.89 5.90
CA GLU A 47 0.33 3.05 6.81
C GLU A 47 0.03 3.32 8.31
N ASP A 48 -0.35 4.54 8.65
CA ASP A 48 -0.60 5.00 10.03
C ASP A 48 -2.11 5.00 10.38
N LEU A 49 -2.95 4.45 9.49
CA LEU A 49 -4.40 4.37 9.67
C LEU A 49 -4.74 3.24 10.64
N VAL A 50 -5.61 3.51 11.61
CA VAL A 50 -6.02 2.51 12.62
C VAL A 50 -7.51 2.24 12.58
N VAL A 51 -7.90 1.06 13.08
CA VAL A 51 -9.32 0.68 13.20
C VAL A 51 -10.02 1.65 14.16
N GLY A 52 -11.06 2.32 13.67
CA GLY A 52 -11.81 3.32 14.43
C GLY A 52 -11.64 4.75 13.90
N ASP A 53 -10.68 4.99 13.01
CA ASP A 53 -10.56 6.28 12.34
C ASP A 53 -11.76 6.53 11.41
N ILE A 54 -12.27 7.75 11.45
CA ILE A 54 -13.25 8.23 10.48
C ILE A 54 -12.50 8.87 9.33
N ILE A 55 -12.68 8.34 8.13
CA ILE A 55 -12.04 8.89 6.93
C ILE A 55 -13.04 9.62 6.04
N GLU A 56 -12.59 10.71 5.42
CA GLU A 56 -13.32 11.44 4.39
C GLU A 56 -12.68 11.13 3.03
N VAL A 57 -13.47 10.55 2.12
CA VAL A 57 -13.03 10.20 0.77
C VAL A 57 -13.69 11.15 -0.23
N ARG A 58 -12.89 11.81 -1.07
CA ARG A 58 -13.40 12.69 -2.14
C ARG A 58 -13.32 12.02 -3.50
N GLY A 59 -14.10 12.54 -4.45
CA GLY A 59 -14.07 12.05 -5.83
C GLY A 59 -12.69 12.27 -6.45
N GLY A 60 -11.98 11.18 -6.72
CA GLY A 60 -10.61 11.18 -7.24
C GLY A 60 -9.59 10.57 -6.28
N ASP A 61 -9.94 10.41 -5.00
CA ASP A 61 -9.06 9.77 -4.03
C ASP A 61 -9.06 8.26 -4.20
N ARG A 62 -7.89 7.64 -3.99
CA ARG A 62 -7.78 6.19 -3.91
C ARG A 62 -8.22 5.74 -2.52
N ILE A 63 -8.95 4.63 -2.44
CA ILE A 63 -9.36 4.06 -1.15
C ILE A 63 -8.09 3.52 -0.43
N PRO A 64 -7.74 4.06 0.76
CA PRO A 64 -6.47 3.75 1.43
C PRO A 64 -6.48 2.40 2.17
N ALA A 65 -7.64 1.93 2.62
CA ALA A 65 -7.83 0.69 3.37
C ALA A 65 -9.27 0.17 3.18
N ASP A 66 -9.54 -1.07 3.59
CA ASP A 66 -10.90 -1.61 3.63
C ASP A 66 -11.76 -0.82 4.61
N ILE A 67 -12.76 -0.13 4.07
CA ILE A 67 -13.57 0.83 4.82
C ILE A 67 -15.04 0.44 4.79
N ARG A 68 -15.72 0.73 5.90
CA ARG A 68 -17.17 0.62 6.00
C ARG A 68 -17.78 1.99 5.78
N ILE A 69 -18.67 2.09 4.80
CA ILE A 69 -19.37 3.35 4.48
C ILE A 69 -20.38 3.64 5.60
N ILE A 70 -20.25 4.82 6.21
CA ILE A 70 -21.16 5.32 7.25
C ILE A 70 -22.15 6.33 6.65
N SER A 71 -21.67 7.18 5.73
CA SER A 71 -22.47 8.17 5.01
C SER A 71 -21.87 8.38 3.61
N ALA A 72 -22.73 8.50 2.60
CA ALA A 72 -22.32 8.66 1.21
C ALA A 72 -23.35 9.47 0.41
N CYS A 73 -22.89 10.41 -0.42
CA CYS A 73 -23.73 11.17 -1.33
C CYS A 73 -23.14 11.09 -2.75
N GLY A 74 -23.84 10.42 -3.68
CA GLY A 74 -23.34 10.24 -5.05
C GLY A 74 -22.07 9.39 -5.18
N PHE A 75 -21.79 8.54 -4.18
CA PHE A 75 -20.57 7.73 -4.12
C PHE A 75 -20.57 6.66 -5.22
N LYS A 76 -19.63 6.78 -6.16
CA LYS A 76 -19.36 5.79 -7.21
C LYS A 76 -17.93 5.32 -7.08
N VAL A 77 -17.75 4.01 -6.96
CA VAL A 77 -16.43 3.38 -6.85
C VAL A 77 -16.13 2.63 -8.12
N ASN A 78 -14.90 2.78 -8.59
CA ASN A 78 -14.35 1.99 -9.67
C ASN A 78 -13.58 0.80 -9.08
N HIS A 79 -13.94 -0.43 -9.45
CA HIS A 79 -13.28 -1.65 -9.00
C HIS A 79 -12.04 -2.03 -9.83
N TYR A 80 -11.68 -1.25 -10.86
CA TYR A 80 -10.46 -1.52 -11.61
C TYR A 80 -9.23 -1.23 -10.75
N ILE A 81 -8.65 -2.29 -10.18
CA ILE A 81 -7.29 -2.27 -9.66
C ILE A 81 -6.39 -2.21 -10.89
N ASN A 82 -5.80 -1.04 -11.15
CA ASN A 82 -4.74 -0.91 -12.14
C ASN A 82 -3.50 -1.63 -11.59
N SER A 83 -3.48 -2.95 -11.77
CA SER A 83 -2.32 -3.80 -11.58
C SER A 83 -1.49 -3.70 -12.87
N LEU A 84 -0.80 -2.58 -13.05
CA LEU A 84 0.33 -2.51 -13.97
C LEU A 84 1.47 -3.32 -13.34
N LEU A 85 1.48 -4.62 -13.67
CA LEU A 85 2.71 -5.33 -13.98
C LEU A 85 3.03 -5.12 -15.46
#